data_AF-A0A7Y6X7D3-F1
#
_entry.id   AF-A0A7Y6X7D3-F1
#
_cell.length_a   1.000
_cell.length_b   1.000
_cell.length_c   1.000
_cell.angle_alpha   90.00
_cell.angle_beta   90.00
_cell.angle_gamma   90.00
#
_symmetry.space_group_name_H-M   'P 1'
#
loop_
_entity.id
_entity.type
_entity.pdbx_description
1 polymer ?
#
loop_
_entity_poly.entity_id
_entity_poly.type
_entity_poly.pdbx_seq_one_letter_code
_entity_poly.pdbx_strand_id
1 'polypeptide(L)'
;MKQLWLIVGLVIVGFASPSQAQLSGRCGGDDNLTPQQVQGRNAWARKCGYISAAKEAILNADSEYQVFANGCFRYPCSTNNCLYFVPVSPSAPCVTGLVNLGTCMASTVAPPRGSLLAYLEDSVPAWPAWLPRDAAGPT
;
A
#
# COMPACT_ATOMS: atom_id res chain seq x y z
N MET A 1 -33.69 12.02 44.01
CA MET A 1 -32.89 11.13 43.12
C MET A 1 -33.79 10.56 42.03
N LYS A 2 -33.56 10.90 40.74
CA LYS A 2 -34.05 10.24 39.50
C LYS A 2 -34.41 11.30 38.45
N GLN A 3 -33.43 11.80 37.72
CA GLN A 3 -33.61 12.31 36.34
C GLN A 3 -32.25 12.62 35.66
N LEU A 4 -31.11 12.47 36.33
CA LEU A 4 -29.77 12.73 35.76
C LEU A 4 -29.19 11.58 34.92
N TRP A 5 -29.95 10.52 34.63
CA TRP A 5 -29.43 9.29 34.03
C TRP A 5 -29.55 9.21 32.50
N LEU A 6 -29.99 10.26 31.81
CA LEU A 6 -30.26 10.21 30.35
C LEU A 6 -29.26 10.95 29.46
N ILE A 7 -28.20 11.56 30.02
CA ILE A 7 -27.17 12.28 29.21
C ILE A 7 -25.89 11.44 29.01
N VAL A 8 -25.85 10.20 29.52
CA VAL A 8 -24.71 9.28 29.33
C VAL A 8 -24.97 8.28 28.19
N GLY A 9 -25.91 8.61 27.30
CA GLY A 9 -26.27 7.80 26.15
C GLY A 9 -25.75 8.42 24.86
N LEU A 10 -24.71 7.81 24.28
CA LEU A 10 -24.46 7.79 22.84
C LEU A 10 -23.80 9.03 22.20
N VAL A 11 -22.56 9.35 22.60
CA VAL A 11 -21.60 9.98 21.68
C VAL A 11 -20.32 9.15 21.66
N ILE A 12 -20.40 7.92 21.16
CA ILE A 12 -19.24 7.22 20.62
C ILE A 12 -19.31 7.43 19.11
N VAL A 13 -19.17 8.68 18.68
CA VAL A 13 -18.82 8.94 17.28
C VAL A 13 -17.37 8.51 17.18
N GLY A 14 -17.13 7.32 16.61
CA GLY A 14 -15.80 6.82 16.36
C GLY A 14 -15.07 7.83 15.47
N PHE A 15 -14.20 8.63 16.07
CA PHE A 15 -13.22 9.42 15.35
C PHE A 15 -12.25 8.41 14.72
N ALA A 16 -12.58 7.92 13.52
CA ALA A 16 -11.56 7.33 12.66
C ALA A 16 -10.46 8.39 12.57
N SER A 17 -9.29 8.09 13.16
CA SER A 17 -8.21 9.05 13.21
C SER A 17 -7.90 9.45 11.76
N PRO A 18 -7.77 10.75 11.43
CA PRO A 18 -7.62 11.20 10.05
C PRO A 18 -6.44 10.52 9.34
N SER A 19 -5.43 10.10 10.10
CA SER A 19 -4.28 9.33 9.62
C SER A 19 -4.63 7.99 8.96
N GLN A 20 -5.62 7.24 9.47
CA GLN A 20 -5.99 5.93 8.93
C GLN A 20 -6.76 6.05 7.60
N ALA A 21 -7.67 7.03 7.52
CA ALA A 21 -8.40 7.32 6.28
C ALA A 21 -7.48 7.90 5.20
N GLN A 22 -6.49 8.72 5.60
CA GLN A 22 -5.46 9.19 4.70
C GLN A 22 -4.58 8.05 4.20
N LEU A 23 -4.15 7.14 5.09
CA LEU A 23 -3.30 6.01 4.72
C LEU A 23 -3.98 5.12 3.66
N SER A 24 -5.23 4.71 3.88
CA SER A 24 -5.95 3.84 2.93
C SER A 24 -6.15 4.49 1.57
N GLY A 25 -6.49 5.78 1.53
CA GLY A 25 -6.61 6.55 0.28
C GLY A 25 -5.27 6.74 -0.45
N ARG A 26 -4.15 6.84 0.29
CA ARG A 26 -2.81 6.99 -0.30
C ARG A 26 -2.31 5.69 -0.91
N CYS A 27 -2.40 4.58 -0.18
CA CYS A 27 -1.91 3.28 -0.64
C CYS A 27 -2.59 2.82 -1.94
N GLY A 28 -3.92 3.01 -2.05
CA GLY A 28 -4.69 2.57 -3.21
C GLY A 28 -4.82 3.60 -4.34
N GLY A 29 -4.36 4.83 -4.13
CA GLY A 29 -4.59 5.96 -5.03
C GLY A 29 -3.29 6.62 -5.47
N ASP A 30 -2.97 7.75 -4.84
CA ASP A 30 -1.96 8.69 -5.33
C ASP A 30 -0.50 8.25 -5.12
N ASP A 31 -0.26 7.30 -4.22
CA ASP A 31 1.07 6.74 -3.96
C ASP A 31 1.12 5.23 -4.24
N ASN A 32 0.23 4.72 -5.10
CA ASN A 32 0.12 3.29 -5.42
C ASN A 32 1.32 2.76 -6.23
N LEU A 33 2.41 2.42 -5.54
CA LEU A 33 3.68 2.00 -6.15
C LEU A 33 3.68 0.54 -6.62
N THR A 34 4.37 0.24 -7.72
CA THR A 34 4.67 -1.15 -8.13
C THR A 34 5.78 -1.75 -7.26
N PRO A 35 5.95 -3.09 -7.22
CA PRO A 35 7.01 -3.72 -6.44
C PRO A 35 8.42 -3.22 -6.78
N GLN A 36 8.68 -2.90 -8.05
CA GLN A 36 9.97 -2.33 -8.48
C GLN A 36 10.16 -0.89 -7.97
N GLN A 37 9.09 -0.10 -7.89
CA GLN A 37 9.12 1.27 -7.42
C GLN A 37 9.31 1.36 -5.90
N VAL A 38 8.79 0.37 -5.17
CA VAL A 38 8.92 0.26 -3.70
C VAL A 38 10.40 0.25 -3.28
N GLN A 39 11.22 -0.57 -3.92
CA GLN A 39 12.65 -0.64 -3.59
C GLN A 39 13.35 0.72 -3.77
N GLY A 40 13.04 1.41 -4.87
CA GLY A 40 13.60 2.73 -5.14
C GLY A 40 13.11 3.79 -4.15
N ARG A 41 11.83 3.77 -3.76
CA ARG A 41 11.26 4.63 -2.70
C ARG A 41 11.95 4.40 -1.37
N ASN A 42 12.19 3.16 -0.96
CA ASN A 42 12.82 2.84 0.31
C ASN A 42 14.30 3.25 0.31
N ALA A 43 15.04 2.99 -0.77
CA ALA A 43 16.42 3.43 -0.91
C ALA A 43 16.53 4.97 -0.91
N TRP A 44 15.60 5.67 -1.57
CA TRP A 44 15.52 7.13 -1.50
C TRP A 44 15.22 7.62 -0.08
N ALA A 45 14.24 7.02 0.60
CA ALA A 45 13.86 7.39 1.96
C ALA A 45 15.03 7.18 2.94
N ARG A 46 15.81 6.11 2.80
CA ARG A 46 17.04 5.90 3.57
C ARG A 46 18.06 6.99 3.27
N LYS A 47 18.35 7.26 1.98
CA LYS A 47 19.32 8.29 1.58
C LYS A 47 18.97 9.65 2.21
N CYS A 48 17.69 9.96 2.29
CA CYS A 48 17.18 11.21 2.84
C CYS A 48 16.93 11.20 4.35
N GLY A 49 17.31 10.13 5.05
CA GLY A 49 17.25 10.05 6.52
C GLY A 49 15.85 9.77 7.10
N TYR A 50 14.87 9.42 6.27
CA TYR A 50 13.50 9.11 6.73
C TYR A 50 13.36 7.70 7.29
N ILE A 51 14.25 6.78 6.92
CA ILE A 51 14.33 5.42 7.47
C ILE A 51 15.78 4.99 7.67
N SER A 52 16.00 4.06 8.60
CA SER A 52 17.28 3.39 8.78
C SER A 52 17.50 2.31 7.71
N ALA A 53 18.75 1.86 7.54
CA ALA A 53 19.07 0.72 6.68
C ALA A 53 18.35 -0.57 7.11
N ALA A 54 18.19 -0.79 8.42
CA ALA A 54 17.43 -1.93 8.94
C ALA A 54 15.95 -1.86 8.54
N LYS A 55 15.34 -0.67 8.61
CA LYS A 55 13.94 -0.48 8.22
C LYS A 55 13.74 -0.64 6.72
N GLU A 56 14.68 -0.17 5.89
CA GLU A 56 14.66 -0.45 4.44
C GLU A 56 14.66 -1.95 4.16
N ALA A 57 15.54 -2.71 4.81
CA ALA A 57 15.63 -4.16 4.59
C ALA A 57 14.32 -4.88 4.92
N ILE A 58 13.68 -4.53 6.04
CA ILE A 58 12.38 -5.08 6.45
C ILE A 58 11.30 -4.72 5.42
N LEU A 59 11.18 -3.43 5.08
CA LEU A 59 10.18 -2.96 4.11
C LEU A 59 10.36 -3.64 2.74
N ASN A 60 11.59 -3.79 2.26
CA ASN A 60 11.86 -4.48 1.01
C ASN A 60 11.52 -5.98 1.06
N ALA A 61 11.76 -6.66 2.19
CA ALA A 61 11.41 -8.06 2.37
C ALA A 61 9.89 -8.27 2.33
N ASP A 62 9.13 -7.34 2.90
CA ASP A 62 7.67 -7.40 3.00
C ASP A 62 6.97 -6.76 1.78
N SER A 63 7.73 -6.26 0.80
CA SER A 63 7.20 -5.46 -0.33
C SER A 63 6.38 -4.24 0.11
N GLU A 64 6.79 -3.61 1.21
CA GLU A 64 6.19 -2.41 1.78
C GLU A 64 7.04 -1.16 1.54
N TYR A 65 6.44 0.01 1.66
CA TYR A 65 7.12 1.29 1.63
C TYR A 65 6.52 2.29 2.61
N GLN A 66 7.33 3.25 3.04
CA GLN A 66 6.86 4.38 3.82
C GLN A 66 6.08 5.35 2.95
N VAL A 67 4.94 5.79 3.48
CA VAL A 67 4.18 6.90 2.92
C VAL A 67 4.22 8.11 3.82
N PHE A 68 4.14 9.27 3.19
CA PHE A 68 4.30 10.55 3.86
C PHE A 68 3.00 11.36 3.78
N ALA A 69 2.70 12.10 4.84
CA ALA A 69 1.57 13.01 4.85
C ALA A 69 1.72 14.04 3.72
N ASN A 70 0.64 14.25 2.97
CA ASN A 70 0.60 15.12 1.79
C ASN A 70 1.60 14.75 0.67
N GLY A 71 2.18 13.54 0.71
CA GLY A 71 3.07 13.00 -0.30
C GLY A 71 2.33 12.20 -1.38
N CYS A 72 2.79 12.29 -2.63
CA CYS A 72 2.35 11.42 -3.73
C CYS A 72 3.49 11.02 -4.67
N PHE A 73 3.28 9.95 -5.41
CA PHE A 73 4.11 9.58 -6.56
C PHE A 73 3.50 9.93 -7.92
N ARG A 74 2.20 10.21 -8.01
CA ARG A 74 1.52 10.48 -9.29
C ARG A 74 1.03 11.93 -9.36
N TYR A 75 1.19 12.59 -10.52
CA TYR A 75 0.67 13.94 -10.76
C TYR A 75 -0.32 13.96 -11.94
N PRO A 76 -1.41 14.74 -11.88
CA PRO A 76 -1.93 15.43 -10.68
C PRO A 76 -2.41 14.40 -9.65
N CYS A 77 -2.24 14.68 -8.36
CA CYS A 77 -2.86 13.84 -7.35
C CYS A 77 -4.38 13.98 -7.41
N SER A 78 -5.09 12.87 -7.27
CA SER A 78 -6.54 12.86 -7.23
C SER A 78 -7.02 13.66 -6.03
N THR A 79 -7.75 14.76 -6.27
CA THR A 79 -8.63 15.55 -5.38
C THR A 79 -8.25 15.79 -3.90
N ASN A 80 -7.09 15.35 -3.41
CA ASN A 80 -6.74 15.30 -2.00
C ASN A 80 -5.27 15.71 -1.83
N ASN A 81 -5.05 16.91 -1.29
CA ASN A 81 -3.92 17.33 -0.45
C ASN A 81 -2.50 16.86 -0.81
N CYS A 82 -2.15 16.69 -2.08
CA CYS A 82 -0.75 16.52 -2.44
C CYS A 82 -0.02 17.84 -2.49
N LEU A 83 0.85 18.03 -1.50
CA LEU A 83 1.72 19.18 -1.44
C LEU A 83 3.13 18.81 -1.93
N TYR A 84 3.50 17.54 -1.81
CA TYR A 84 4.85 17.07 -2.08
C TYR A 84 4.86 15.88 -3.03
N PHE A 85 5.62 16.01 -4.12
CA PHE A 85 6.00 14.87 -4.94
C PHE A 85 7.12 14.09 -4.27
N VAL A 86 6.87 12.83 -3.93
CA VAL A 86 7.85 11.93 -3.32
C VAL A 86 8.38 10.99 -4.43
N PRO A 87 9.70 11.00 -4.73
CA PRO A 87 10.26 10.27 -5.87
C PRO A 87 10.64 8.82 -5.54
N VAL A 88 10.44 7.91 -6.50
CA VAL A 88 10.84 6.49 -6.37
C VAL A 88 12.28 6.24 -6.81
N SER A 89 12.99 7.27 -7.30
CA SER A 89 14.39 7.10 -7.70
C SER A 89 15.33 7.40 -6.53
N PRO A 90 16.28 6.49 -6.20
CA PRO A 90 17.29 6.75 -5.18
C PRO A 90 18.17 7.98 -5.48
N SER A 91 18.34 8.33 -6.75
CA SER A 91 19.15 9.49 -7.17
C SER A 91 18.40 10.82 -7.06
N ALA A 92 17.09 10.83 -6.89
CA ALA A 92 16.31 12.06 -6.82
C ALA A 92 16.68 12.93 -5.60
N PRO A 93 16.52 14.26 -5.68
CA PRO A 93 16.75 15.15 -4.54
C PRO A 93 15.91 14.77 -3.32
N CYS A 94 16.41 15.11 -2.13
CA CYS A 94 15.64 14.92 -0.91
C CYS A 94 14.60 16.03 -0.78
N VAL A 95 13.36 15.63 -0.49
CA VAL A 95 12.27 16.54 -0.16
C VAL A 95 12.29 16.71 1.35
N THR A 96 12.30 17.93 1.86
CA THR A 96 12.32 18.23 3.30
C THR A 96 10.91 18.42 3.84
N GLY A 97 10.73 18.26 5.16
CA GLY A 97 9.46 18.52 5.84
C GLY A 97 8.40 17.43 5.67
N LEU A 98 8.77 16.25 5.15
CA LEU A 98 7.85 15.13 5.06
C LEU A 98 7.61 14.52 6.45
N VAL A 99 6.33 14.29 6.76
CA VAL A 99 5.91 13.61 7.99
C VAL A 99 5.51 12.19 7.64
N ASN A 100 6.01 11.20 8.38
CA ASN A 100 5.63 9.82 8.20
C ASN A 100 4.15 9.60 8.55
N LEU A 101 3.38 9.01 7.63
CA LEU A 101 1.98 8.69 7.83
C LEU A 101 1.75 7.20 8.18
N GLY A 102 2.57 6.31 7.64
CA GLY A 102 2.47 4.86 7.82
C GLY A 102 3.16 4.10 6.71
N THR A 103 2.85 2.80 6.61
CA THR A 103 3.35 1.93 5.54
C THR A 103 2.23 1.49 4.61
N CYS A 104 2.58 1.33 3.34
CA CYS A 104 1.73 0.75 2.31
C CYS A 104 2.41 -0.47 1.70
N MET A 105 1.63 -1.48 1.33
CA MET A 105 2.12 -2.57 0.50
C MET A 105 2.20 -2.13 -0.96
N ALA A 106 3.15 -2.70 -1.70
CA ALA A 106 3.22 -2.57 -3.15
C ALA A 106 1.87 -2.96 -3.77
N SER A 107 1.48 -2.25 -4.83
CA SER A 107 0.42 -2.72 -5.69
C SER A 107 0.77 -4.11 -6.19
N THR A 108 -0.07 -5.08 -5.86
CA THR A 108 -0.11 -6.30 -6.65
C THR A 108 -0.55 -5.87 -8.05
N VAL A 109 0.22 -6.23 -9.08
CA VAL A 109 -0.29 -6.25 -10.45
C VAL A 109 -1.34 -7.37 -10.48
N ALA A 110 -2.51 -7.12 -9.88
CA ALA A 110 -3.68 -7.88 -10.23
C ALA A 110 -3.89 -7.59 -11.72
N PRO A 111 -3.90 -8.60 -12.60
CA PRO A 111 -4.39 -8.37 -13.95
C PRO A 111 -5.72 -7.62 -13.81
N PRO A 112 -5.99 -6.59 -14.63
CA PRO A 112 -7.18 -5.77 -14.48
C PRO A 112 -8.37 -6.72 -14.30
N ARG A 113 -9.18 -6.52 -13.25
CA ARG A 113 -10.38 -7.32 -13.01
C ARG A 113 -11.23 -7.20 -14.28
N GLY A 114 -11.21 -8.24 -15.12
CA GLY A 114 -11.72 -8.22 -16.50
C GLY A 114 -10.76 -8.76 -17.58
N SER A 115 -9.49 -9.03 -17.27
CA SER A 115 -8.58 -9.74 -18.18
C SER A 115 -8.89 -11.23 -18.20
N LEU A 116 -8.91 -11.83 -19.39
CA LEU A 116 -9.11 -13.28 -19.60
C LEU A 116 -8.15 -14.13 -18.76
N LEU A 117 -6.94 -13.62 -18.48
CA LEU A 117 -5.94 -14.27 -17.63
C LEU A 117 -6.39 -14.39 -16.16
N ALA A 118 -7.14 -13.42 -15.63
CA ALA A 118 -7.70 -13.49 -14.28
C ALA A 118 -8.77 -14.58 -14.15
N TYR A 119 -9.50 -14.86 -15.24
CA TYR A 119 -10.47 -15.95 -15.32
C TYR A 119 -9.80 -17.31 -15.44
N LEU A 120 -8.66 -17.38 -16.13
CA LEU A 120 -7.88 -18.61 -16.31
C LEU A 120 -7.20 -19.06 -15.00
N GLU A 121 -6.71 -18.13 -14.18
CA GLU A 121 -6.11 -18.46 -12.87
C GLU A 121 -7.15 -19.03 -11.88
N ASP A 122 -8.39 -18.53 -11.93
CA ASP A 122 -9.51 -18.99 -11.07
C ASP A 122 -10.15 -20.30 -11.59
N SER A 123 -9.78 -20.75 -12.79
CA SER A 123 -10.30 -21.98 -13.41
C SER A 123 -9.29 -23.12 -13.47
N VAL A 124 -8.13 -23.00 -12.83
CA VAL A 124 -7.27 -24.16 -12.56
C VAL A 124 -7.97 -25.00 -11.49
N PRO A 125 -8.50 -26.20 -11.80
CA PRO A 125 -9.05 -27.06 -10.77
C PRO A 125 -7.90 -27.40 -9.83
N ALA A 126 -8.11 -27.26 -8.52
CA ALA A 126 -7.21 -27.83 -7.54
C ALA A 126 -7.16 -29.35 -7.79
N TRP A 127 -6.14 -29.79 -8.53
CA TRP A 127 -5.91 -31.20 -8.77
C TRP A 127 -5.72 -31.84 -7.40
N PRO A 128 -6.51 -32.86 -7.06
CA PRO A 128 -6.36 -33.46 -5.76
C PRO A 128 -5.00 -34.19 -5.72
N ALA A 129 -4.29 -34.05 -4.59
CA ALA A 129 -2.87 -34.38 -4.42
C ALA A 129 -2.51 -35.88 -4.55
N TRP A 130 -3.41 -36.72 -5.06
CA TRP A 130 -3.25 -38.18 -5.15
C TRP A 130 -3.18 -38.72 -6.60
N LEU A 131 -3.09 -37.86 -7.61
CA LEU A 131 -2.90 -38.28 -9.01
C LEU A 131 -1.43 -38.11 -9.46
N PRO A 132 -0.76 -39.19 -9.94
CA PRO A 132 0.58 -39.10 -10.51
C PRO A 132 0.59 -38.25 -11.80
N ARG A 133 1.64 -37.43 -11.95
CA ARG A 133 1.76 -36.37 -12.98
C ARG A 133 2.10 -36.89 -14.39
N ASP A 134 2.18 -38.20 -14.61
CA ASP A 134 2.79 -38.79 -15.82
C ASP A 134 1.78 -39.37 -16.84
N ALA A 135 0.49 -39.05 -16.73
CA ALA A 135 -0.52 -39.55 -17.68
C ALA A 135 -0.74 -38.61 -18.89
N ALA A 136 0.30 -37.93 -19.37
CA ALA A 136 0.26 -37.17 -20.62
C ALA A 136 1.21 -37.81 -21.65
N GLY A 137 0.67 -38.78 -22.39
CA GLY A 137 1.22 -39.32 -23.64
C GLY A 137 0.13 -39.30 -24.73
N PRO A 138 0.51 -39.30 -26.01
CA PRO A 138 0.09 -38.31 -26.98
C PRO A 138 -1.03 -38.75 -27.93
N THR A 139 -1.80 -37.79 -28.43
CA THR A 139 -2.32 -37.73 -29.82
C THR A 139 -2.59 -36.27 -30.19
#